data_AF-A0AAN5CW91-F1
#
_entry.id   AF-A0AAN5CW91-F1
#
_cell.length_a   1.000
_cell.length_b   1.000
_cell.length_c   1.000
_cell.angle_alpha   90.00
_cell.angle_beta   90.00
_cell.angle_gamma   90.00
#
_symmetry.space_group_name_H-M   'P 1'
#
loop_
_entity.id
_entity.type
_entity.pdbx_description
1 polymer ?
#
loop_
_entity_poly.entity_id
_entity_poly.type
_entity_poly.pdbx_seq_one_letter_code
_entity_poly.pdbx_strand_id
1 'polypeptide(L)'
;LSLTSGMSSEFYAAHEIKFEEEELEDEPIQESALISQEESILNASILDKANDFNDDINDVNKKVYRLTCVVCNRLCDRSEMRHFAKDPNKRTAWINSVRSTTEERRWLMELLSVVKNPFLCVSHFSPSDFSQCAKRIVLRSDAVP
;
A
#
# COMPACT_ATOMS: atom_id res chain seq x y z
N LEU A 1 13.65 40.41 37.97
CA LEU A 1 14.64 40.62 36.90
C LEU A 1 14.74 39.33 36.10
N SER A 2 14.00 39.24 34.99
CA SER A 2 14.06 38.12 34.04
C SER A 2 14.05 38.70 32.62
N LEU A 3 15.27 38.86 32.11
CA LEU A 3 15.78 38.64 30.76
C LEU A 3 14.81 38.76 29.56
N THR A 4 14.86 39.95 28.96
CA THR A 4 15.14 40.26 27.54
C THR A 4 14.43 39.49 26.42
N SER A 5 13.39 40.16 25.92
CA SER A 5 12.97 40.27 24.51
C SER A 5 14.15 40.54 23.56
N GLY A 6 14.13 39.93 22.37
CA GLY A 6 15.06 40.23 21.29
C GLY A 6 14.97 39.26 20.11
N MET A 7 13.89 39.32 19.32
CA MET A 7 13.85 38.68 18.00
C MET A 7 14.54 39.63 17.01
N SER A 8 15.74 39.26 16.55
CA SER A 8 16.48 39.98 15.50
C SER A 8 15.91 39.61 14.14
N SER A 9 15.47 40.61 13.39
CA SER A 9 14.96 40.53 12.02
C SER A 9 15.97 41.22 11.12
N GLU A 10 16.78 40.44 10.40
CA GLU A 10 17.68 40.96 9.37
C GLU A 10 17.38 40.31 8.01
N PHE A 11 16.61 41.07 7.23
CA PHE A 11 16.70 41.33 5.79
C PHE A 11 17.69 40.48 4.97
N TYR A 12 17.13 39.71 4.03
CA TYR A 12 17.85 39.15 2.89
C TYR A 12 18.16 40.26 1.86
N ALA A 13 19.44 40.39 1.48
CA ALA A 13 19.90 41.21 0.37
C ALA A 13 20.38 40.33 -0.80
N ALA A 14 19.80 40.65 -1.97
CA ALA A 14 20.30 40.57 -3.35
C ALA A 14 21.33 39.51 -3.77
N HIS A 15 21.02 38.79 -4.86
CA HIS A 15 21.91 38.77 -6.02
C HIS A 15 21.13 38.36 -7.29
N GLU A 16 20.86 39.34 -8.16
CA GLU A 16 20.56 39.11 -9.57
C GLU A 16 21.88 38.83 -10.29
N ILE A 17 21.94 37.75 -11.06
CA ILE A 17 22.99 37.55 -12.06
C ILE A 17 22.31 37.09 -13.34
N LYS A 18 22.27 38.00 -14.32
CA LYS A 18 22.08 37.71 -15.75
C LYS A 18 23.40 37.20 -16.30
N PHE A 19 23.36 36.12 -17.08
CA PHE A 19 24.34 35.87 -18.13
C PHE A 19 23.62 35.37 -19.38
N GLU A 20 23.87 36.10 -20.46
CA GLU A 20 23.49 35.84 -21.84
C GLU A 20 24.52 34.92 -22.51
N GLU A 21 24.06 34.26 -23.57
CA GLU A 21 24.79 33.80 -24.77
C GLU A 21 25.90 32.74 -24.63
N GLU A 22 25.73 31.60 -25.31
CA GLU A 22 26.46 31.32 -26.56
C GLU A 22 25.91 30.03 -27.19
N GLU A 23 25.37 30.13 -28.41
CA GLU A 23 25.09 29.00 -29.29
C GLU A 23 26.42 28.45 -29.81
N LEU A 24 26.68 27.15 -29.60
CA LEU A 24 27.79 26.45 -30.24
C LEU A 24 27.21 25.39 -31.19
N GLU A 25 27.54 25.52 -32.45
CA GLU A 25 27.14 24.66 -33.56
C GLU A 25 27.84 23.29 -33.47
N ASP A 26 27.07 22.20 -33.40
CA ASP A 26 27.59 20.83 -33.46
C ASP A 26 27.67 20.34 -34.91
N GLU A 27 28.89 20.26 -35.44
CA GLU A 27 29.22 19.56 -36.69
C GLU A 27 29.05 18.02 -36.54
N PRO A 28 28.56 17.31 -37.58
CA PRO A 28 28.22 15.89 -37.47
C PRO A 28 29.45 14.98 -37.59
N ILE A 29 29.70 14.21 -36.52
CA ILE A 29 30.67 13.10 -36.52
C ILE A 29 30.12 11.97 -37.40
N GLN A 30 30.75 11.74 -38.55
CA GLN A 30 30.63 10.49 -39.30
C GLN A 30 31.69 9.51 -38.81
N GLU A 31 31.28 8.53 -37.98
CA GLU A 31 32.13 7.38 -37.68
C GLU A 31 31.44 6.07 -38.06
N SER A 32 31.83 5.62 -39.25
CA SER A 32 32.15 4.25 -39.63
C SER A 32 31.28 3.10 -39.09
N ALA A 33 30.54 2.53 -40.04
CA ALA A 33 30.10 1.14 -40.02
C ALA A 33 31.28 0.18 -39.76
N LEU A 34 31.21 -0.59 -38.67
CA LEU A 34 31.89 -1.88 -38.50
C LEU A 34 31.37 -2.60 -37.23
N ILE A 35 30.12 -3.05 -37.24
CA ILE A 35 29.68 -4.17 -36.36
C ILE A 35 28.85 -5.11 -37.23
N SER A 36 29.57 -5.92 -38.00
CA SER A 36 29.02 -7.01 -38.80
C SER A 36 28.92 -8.25 -37.91
N GLN A 37 27.69 -8.76 -37.75
CA GLN A 37 27.38 -10.18 -37.52
C GLN A 37 27.65 -10.86 -36.17
N GLU A 38 27.72 -10.13 -35.03
CA GLU A 38 27.67 -10.79 -33.70
C GLU A 38 26.56 -10.32 -32.75
N GLU A 39 25.75 -9.32 -33.12
CA GLU A 39 24.65 -8.81 -32.26
C GLU A 39 23.27 -9.46 -32.52
N SER A 40 23.18 -10.48 -33.37
CA SER A 40 21.90 -11.14 -33.66
C SER A 40 21.47 -12.12 -32.56
N ILE A 41 22.41 -12.67 -31.77
CA ILE A 41 22.09 -13.68 -30.76
C ILE A 41 21.84 -13.05 -29.37
N LEU A 42 22.33 -11.83 -29.12
CA LEU A 42 22.10 -11.15 -27.84
C LEU A 42 20.73 -10.45 -27.77
N ASN A 43 20.22 -9.94 -28.89
CA ASN A 43 18.98 -9.14 -28.90
C ASN A 43 17.70 -9.97 -28.79
N ALA A 44 17.71 -11.25 -29.17
CA ALA A 44 16.56 -12.15 -28.95
C ALA A 44 16.42 -12.56 -27.47
N SER A 45 17.53 -12.75 -26.76
CA SER A 45 17.48 -13.09 -25.33
C SER A 45 17.07 -11.90 -24.44
N ILE A 46 17.23 -10.67 -24.91
CA ILE A 46 16.85 -9.46 -24.17
C ILE A 46 15.35 -9.18 -24.35
N LEU A 47 14.76 -9.48 -25.51
CA LEU A 47 13.33 -9.23 -25.75
C LEU A 47 12.41 -10.22 -25.03
N ASP A 48 12.81 -11.49 -24.86
CA ASP A 48 12.01 -12.46 -24.09
C ASP A 48 12.09 -12.23 -22.57
N LYS A 49 13.13 -11.54 -22.09
CA LYS A 49 13.22 -11.11 -20.68
C LYS A 49 12.53 -9.78 -20.42
N ALA A 50 12.29 -8.95 -21.43
CA ALA A 50 11.61 -7.67 -21.28
C ALA A 50 10.09 -7.78 -21.06
N ASN A 51 9.48 -8.95 -21.35
CA ASN A 51 8.06 -9.17 -21.13
C ASN A 51 7.69 -9.73 -19.75
N ASP A 52 8.68 -10.17 -18.95
CA ASP A 52 8.44 -10.61 -17.56
C ASP A 52 8.64 -9.48 -16.51
N PHE A 53 9.23 -8.34 -16.91
CA PHE A 53 9.48 -7.21 -16.00
C PHE A 53 8.47 -6.06 -16.14
N ASN A 54 7.54 -6.11 -17.10
CA ASN A 54 6.60 -5.01 -17.36
C ASN A 54 5.29 -5.08 -16.57
N ASP A 55 5.01 -6.18 -15.85
CA ASP A 55 3.88 -6.24 -14.92
C ASP A 55 4.20 -5.55 -13.56
N ASP A 56 5.48 -5.36 -13.23
CA ASP A 56 5.91 -4.78 -11.95
C ASP A 56 5.98 -3.24 -11.93
N ILE A 57 6.00 -2.57 -13.08
CA ILE A 57 6.16 -1.09 -13.13
C ILE A 57 4.84 -0.34 -12.94
N ASN A 58 3.69 -1.02 -13.04
CA ASN A 58 2.38 -0.41 -12.76
C ASN A 58 1.95 -0.48 -11.27
N ASP A 59 2.72 -1.14 -10.39
CA ASP A 59 2.37 -1.30 -8.96
C ASP A 59 3.15 -0.39 -8.01
N VAL A 60 4.03 0.48 -8.50
CA VAL A 60 4.89 1.33 -7.65
C VAL A 60 4.11 2.47 -6.96
N ASN A 61 2.84 2.72 -7.34
CA ASN A 61 2.00 3.76 -6.74
C ASN A 61 0.65 3.26 -6.18
N LYS A 62 0.45 1.95 -6.07
CA LYS A 62 -0.70 1.44 -5.33
C LYS A 62 -0.40 1.61 -3.84
N LYS A 63 -0.85 2.71 -3.24
CA LYS A 63 -0.84 2.87 -1.77
C LYS A 63 -1.53 1.65 -1.17
N VAL A 64 -0.76 0.70 -0.65
CA VAL A 64 -1.29 -0.50 -0.01
C VAL A 64 -1.89 -0.05 1.31
N TYR A 65 -3.21 0.13 1.31
CA TYR A 65 -3.95 0.46 2.52
C TYR A 65 -3.94 -0.76 3.44
N ARG A 66 -3.11 -0.71 4.49
CA ARG A 66 -3.06 -1.72 5.55
C ARG A 66 -4.04 -1.36 6.65
N LEU A 67 -4.70 -2.37 7.20
CA LEU A 67 -5.67 -2.25 8.28
C LEU A 67 -5.27 -3.17 9.43
N THR A 68 -5.63 -2.79 10.65
CA THR A 68 -5.35 -3.57 11.86
C THR A 68 -6.55 -4.45 12.21
N CYS A 69 -6.32 -5.75 12.40
CA CYS A 69 -7.32 -6.68 12.91
C CYS A 69 -7.65 -6.35 14.38
N VAL A 70 -8.93 -6.17 14.71
CA VAL A 70 -9.40 -5.82 16.06
C VAL A 70 -9.21 -6.96 17.08
N VAL A 71 -9.02 -8.20 16.62
CA VAL A 71 -8.87 -9.36 17.50
C VAL A 71 -7.41 -9.68 17.78
N CYS A 72 -6.58 -9.78 16.73
CA CYS A 72 -5.19 -10.22 16.86
C CYS A 72 -4.15 -9.12 16.61
N ASN A 73 -4.58 -7.86 16.44
CA ASN A 73 -3.72 -6.70 16.19
C ASN A 73 -2.75 -6.82 15.00
N ARG A 74 -2.99 -7.78 14.10
CA ARG A 74 -2.15 -8.01 12.92
C ARG A 74 -2.50 -6.97 11.86
N LEU A 75 -1.46 -6.39 11.26
CA LEU A 75 -1.57 -5.49 10.10
C LEU A 75 -1.66 -6.33 8.82
N CYS A 76 -2.78 -6.23 8.14
CA CYS A 76 -3.07 -6.97 6.91
C CYS A 76 -3.49 -6.02 5.80
N ASP A 77 -3.37 -6.48 4.56
CA ASP A 77 -3.81 -5.71 3.41
C ASP A 77 -5.34 -5.66 3.36
N ARG A 78 -5.90 -4.60 2.78
CA ARG A 78 -7.36 -4.44 2.70
C ARG A 78 -8.08 -5.63 2.05
N SER A 79 -7.45 -6.31 1.10
CA SER A 79 -7.97 -7.53 0.45
C SER A 79 -8.15 -8.70 1.43
N GLU A 80 -7.33 -8.75 2.47
CA GLU A 80 -7.30 -9.78 3.52
C GLU A 80 -8.15 -9.41 4.74
N MET A 81 -8.93 -8.33 4.65
CA MET A 81 -9.69 -7.79 5.78
C MET A 81 -11.18 -7.84 5.48
N ARG A 82 -11.97 -8.16 6.52
CA ARG A 82 -13.44 -8.17 6.48
C ARG A 82 -13.95 -7.24 7.56
N HIS A 83 -14.99 -6.49 7.26
CA HIS A 83 -15.66 -5.69 8.28
C HIS A 83 -16.19 -6.62 9.36
N PHE A 84 -16.07 -6.20 10.61
CA PHE A 84 -16.76 -6.86 11.71
C PHE A 84 -18.27 -6.79 11.46
N ALA A 85 -19.00 -7.82 11.90
CA ALA A 85 -20.45 -7.89 11.73
C ALA A 85 -21.14 -6.65 12.36
N LYS A 86 -21.98 -5.99 11.55
CA LYS A 86 -22.80 -4.84 11.98
C LYS A 86 -24.11 -5.27 12.61
N ASP A 87 -24.68 -6.38 12.15
CA ASP A 87 -25.88 -6.99 12.73
C ASP A 87 -25.60 -7.43 14.18
N PRO A 88 -26.40 -7.03 15.17
CA PRO A 88 -26.14 -7.33 16.59
C PRO A 88 -26.05 -8.82 16.89
N ASN A 89 -26.90 -9.65 16.28
CA ASN A 89 -26.93 -11.09 16.55
C ASN A 89 -25.67 -11.77 16.00
N LYS A 90 -25.32 -11.47 14.74
CA LYS A 90 -24.08 -11.96 14.12
C LYS A 90 -22.84 -11.41 14.82
N ARG A 91 -22.87 -10.16 15.29
CA ARG A 91 -21.79 -9.54 16.07
C ARG A 91 -21.51 -10.31 17.35
N THR A 92 -22.55 -10.63 18.11
CA THR A 92 -22.41 -11.45 19.33
C THR A 92 -21.88 -12.84 19.02
N ALA A 93 -22.35 -13.49 17.95
CA ALA A 93 -21.83 -14.79 17.52
C ALA A 93 -20.32 -14.72 17.21
N TRP A 94 -19.88 -13.70 16.47
CA TRP A 94 -18.47 -13.50 16.16
C TRP A 94 -17.62 -13.25 17.41
N ILE A 95 -18.09 -12.40 18.33
CA ILE A 95 -17.41 -12.14 19.61
C ILE A 95 -17.25 -13.44 20.41
N ASN A 96 -18.30 -14.24 20.50
CA ASN A 96 -18.29 -15.49 21.25
C ASN A 96 -17.36 -16.53 20.65
N SER A 97 -17.15 -16.50 19.34
CA SER A 97 -16.26 -17.41 18.64
C SER A 97 -14.80 -17.04 18.79
N VAL A 98 -14.46 -15.75 18.68
CA VAL A 98 -13.05 -15.29 18.74
C VAL A 98 -12.52 -15.11 20.16
N ARG A 99 -13.39 -15.08 21.19
CA ARG A 99 -13.02 -14.94 22.60
C ARG A 99 -13.69 -16.01 23.46
N SER A 100 -12.90 -16.67 24.30
CA SER A 100 -13.35 -17.81 25.11
C SER A 100 -13.89 -17.39 26.48
N THR A 101 -13.34 -16.32 27.06
CA THR A 101 -13.71 -15.89 28.41
C THR A 101 -14.74 -14.75 28.40
N THR A 102 -15.53 -14.64 29.47
CA THR A 102 -16.52 -13.56 29.61
C THR A 102 -15.87 -12.18 29.68
N GLU A 103 -14.69 -12.08 30.29
CA GLU A 103 -13.94 -10.84 30.41
C GLU A 103 -13.45 -10.34 29.05
N GLU A 104 -12.83 -11.22 28.25
CA GLU A 104 -12.37 -10.87 26.91
C GLU A 104 -13.53 -10.49 25.98
N ARG A 105 -14.69 -11.16 26.10
CA ARG A 105 -15.89 -10.81 25.34
C ARG A 105 -16.38 -9.42 25.71
N ARG A 106 -16.41 -9.07 27.00
CA ARG A 106 -16.79 -7.74 27.49
C ARG A 106 -15.83 -6.68 26.96
N TRP A 107 -14.53 -6.91 27.09
CA TRP A 107 -13.50 -6.01 26.57
C TRP A 107 -13.65 -5.80 25.06
N LEU A 108 -13.85 -6.89 24.30
CA LEU A 108 -14.01 -6.79 22.85
C LEU A 108 -15.28 -6.02 22.50
N MET A 109 -16.41 -6.25 23.19
CA MET A 109 -17.65 -5.48 23.02
C MET A 109 -17.45 -3.98 23.25
N GLU A 110 -16.73 -3.61 24.30
CA GLU A 110 -16.42 -2.23 24.63
C GLU A 110 -15.53 -1.58 23.55
N LEU A 111 -14.43 -2.24 23.16
CA LEU A 111 -13.55 -1.78 22.08
C LEU A 111 -14.34 -1.54 20.78
N LEU A 112 -15.22 -2.48 20.46
CA LEU A 112 -16.11 -2.47 19.31
C LEU A 112 -17.15 -1.34 19.33
N SER A 113 -17.42 -0.74 20.50
CA SER A 113 -18.29 0.44 20.63
C SER A 113 -17.58 1.76 20.31
N VAL A 114 -16.26 1.81 20.50
CA VAL A 114 -15.43 3.01 20.30
C VAL A 114 -14.83 3.05 18.89
N VAL A 115 -14.41 1.90 18.37
CA VAL A 115 -13.78 1.81 17.05
C VAL A 115 -14.80 1.96 15.94
N LYS A 116 -14.64 2.99 15.11
CA LYS A 116 -15.45 3.18 13.90
C LYS A 116 -14.99 2.17 12.82
N ASN A 117 -15.92 1.35 12.33
CA ASN A 117 -15.70 0.34 11.30
C ASN A 117 -14.55 -0.65 11.62
N PRO A 118 -14.70 -1.49 12.66
CA PRO A 118 -13.69 -2.47 13.02
C PRO A 118 -13.55 -3.56 11.95
N PHE A 119 -12.34 -4.10 11.80
CA PHE A 119 -12.00 -5.12 10.81
C PHE A 119 -11.43 -6.39 11.46
N LEU A 120 -11.60 -7.50 10.76
CA LEU A 120 -11.05 -8.81 11.09
C LEU A 120 -10.23 -9.34 9.91
N CYS A 121 -9.07 -9.92 10.15
CA CYS A 121 -8.31 -10.57 9.08
C CYS A 121 -8.94 -11.91 8.67
N VAL A 122 -8.79 -12.29 7.40
CA VAL A 122 -9.36 -13.52 6.83
C VAL A 122 -8.86 -14.79 7.50
N SER A 123 -7.72 -14.77 8.19
CA SER A 123 -7.15 -15.93 8.88
C SER A 123 -8.00 -16.45 10.04
N HIS A 124 -8.99 -15.67 10.49
CA HIS A 124 -9.96 -16.14 11.48
C HIS A 124 -11.07 -16.99 10.87
N PHE A 125 -11.26 -16.97 9.56
CA PHE A 125 -12.31 -17.74 8.90
C PHE A 125 -11.74 -19.00 8.26
N SER A 126 -12.58 -20.03 8.13
CA SER A 126 -12.25 -21.21 7.34
C SER A 126 -12.27 -20.84 5.85
N PRO A 127 -11.41 -21.45 4.99
CA PRO A 127 -11.53 -21.29 3.54
C PRO A 127 -12.92 -21.61 3.00
N SER A 128 -13.65 -22.52 3.66
CA SER A 128 -15.04 -22.91 3.31
C SER A 128 -16.10 -21.83 3.59
N ASP A 129 -15.78 -20.84 4.42
CA ASP A 129 -16.63 -19.68 4.71
C ASP A 129 -16.66 -18.66 3.57
N PHE A 130 -15.81 -18.85 2.56
CA PHE A 130 -15.72 -18.00 1.40
C PHE A 130 -16.39 -18.64 0.19
N SER A 131 -17.09 -17.82 -0.57
CA SER A 131 -17.68 -18.16 -1.84
C SER A 131 -17.02 -17.35 -2.95
N GLN A 132 -16.77 -17.99 -4.09
CA GLN A 132 -16.30 -17.31 -5.27
C GLN A 132 -17.51 -16.87 -6.09
N CYS A 133 -17.71 -15.56 -6.22
CA CYS A 133 -18.79 -15.00 -7.03
C CYS A 133 -18.18 -14.13 -8.14
N ALA A 134 -18.37 -14.57 -9.39
CA ALA A 134 -17.78 -14.04 -10.62
C ALA A 134 -16.24 -13.96 -10.61
N LYS A 135 -15.66 -13.00 -9.90
CA LYS A 135 -14.21 -12.76 -9.73
C LYS A 135 -13.84 -12.23 -8.35
N ARG A 136 -14.77 -12.29 -7.38
CA ARG A 136 -14.56 -11.79 -6.01
C ARG A 136 -14.74 -12.91 -5.00
N ILE A 137 -13.86 -12.92 -4.00
CA ILE A 137 -13.97 -13.79 -2.82
C ILE A 137 -14.87 -13.06 -1.83
N VAL A 138 -16.06 -13.62 -1.59
CA VAL A 138 -17.07 -13.04 -0.69
C VAL A 138 -17.25 -13.94 0.52
N LEU A 139 -17.22 -13.34 1.71
CA LEU A 139 -17.53 -14.04 2.95
C LEU A 139 -19.02 -14.37 2.98
N ARG A 140 -19.37 -15.63 3.23
CA ARG A 140 -20.76 -16.08 3.27
C ARG A 140 -21.53 -15.38 4.39
N SER A 141 -22.85 -15.31 4.24
CA SER A 141 -23.74 -14.67 5.22
C SER A 141 -23.80 -15.42 6.55
N ASP A 142 -23.60 -16.73 6.55
CA ASP A 142 -23.61 -17.62 7.71
C ASP A 142 -22.23 -17.80 8.37
N ALA A 143 -21.16 -17.30 7.76
CA ALA A 143 -19.80 -17.45 8.27
C ALA A 143 -19.59 -16.82 9.65
N VAL A 144 -18.86 -17.55 10.49
CA VAL A 144 -18.43 -17.15 11.84
C VAL A 144 -16.91 -17.39 11.96
N PRO A 145 -16.14 -16.40 12.44
CA PRO A 145 -14.68 -16.48 12.62
C PRO A 145 -14.26 -17.33 13.83
#